data_AF-A0A968BUV9-F1
#
_entry.id   AF-A0A968BUV9-F1
#
_cell.length_a   1.000
_cell.length_b   1.000
_cell.length_c   1.000
_cell.angle_alpha   90.00
_cell.angle_beta   90.00
_cell.angle_gamma   90.00
#
_symmetry.space_group_name_H-M   'P 1'
#
loop_
_entity.id
_entity.type
_entity.pdbx_description
1 polymer ?
#
loop_
_entity_poly.entity_id
_entity_poly.type
_entity_poly.pdbx_seq_one_letter_code
_entity_poly.pdbx_strand_id
1 'polypeptide(L)' 'EADATMELVLEHGVNHIDVAPTYSDAETRLGPWLEKHRDRFFLGCKTELRGREEASQQLQQSLERLRVDSFDLFQL' A
#
# COMPACT_ATOMS: atom_id res chain seq x y z
N GLU A 1 11.63 -3.31 -12.14
CA GLU A 1 10.32 -3.55 -12.77
C GLU A 1 9.21 -2.75 -12.11
N ALA A 2 9.01 -2.85 -10.79
CA ALA A 2 7.97 -2.07 -10.09
C ALA A 2 8.06 -0.57 -10.39
N ASP A 3 9.25 0.02 -10.27
CA ASP A 3 9.48 1.45 -10.55
C ASP A 3 9.04 1.87 -11.96
N ALA A 4 9.44 1.13 -13.00
CA ALA A 4 9.04 1.43 -14.38
C ALA A 4 7.51 1.33 -14.59
N THR A 5 6.86 0.36 -13.95
CA THR A 5 5.40 0.27 -13.96
C THR A 5 4.77 1.47 -13.27
N MET A 6 5.31 1.90 -12.14
CA MET A 6 4.79 3.03 -11.38
C MET A 6 5.01 4.38 -12.08
N GLU A 7 6.12 4.53 -12.83
CA GLU A 7 6.34 5.66 -13.74
C GLU A 7 5.24 5.71 -14.79
N LEU A 8 4.97 4.59 -15.47
CA LEU A 8 3.92 4.51 -16.49
C LEU A 8 2.53 4.85 -15.92
N VAL A 9 2.20 4.34 -14.73
CA VAL A 9 0.95 4.64 -14.00
C VAL A 9 0.81 6.15 -13.79
N LEU A 10 1.88 6.81 -13.35
CA LEU A 10 1.89 8.26 -13.12
C LEU A 10 1.80 9.07 -14.41
N GLU A 11 2.47 8.65 -15.47
CA GLU A 11 2.38 9.29 -16.80
C GLU A 11 0.94 9.31 -17.34
N HIS A 12 0.17 8.28 -17.00
CA HIS A 12 -1.24 8.16 -17.39
C HIS A 12 -2.22 8.77 -16.37
N GLY A 13 -1.71 9.45 -15.33
CA GLY A 13 -2.53 10.12 -14.32
C GLY A 13 -3.30 9.18 -13.39
N VAL A 14 -2.96 7.89 -13.35
CA VAL A 14 -3.57 6.93 -12.42
C VAL A 14 -3.01 7.22 -11.03
N ASN A 15 -3.91 7.41 -10.07
CA ASN A 15 -3.57 7.82 -8.71
C ASN A 15 -4.20 6.94 -7.62
N HIS A 16 -4.78 5.78 -7.94
CA HIS A 16 -5.35 4.87 -6.95
C HIS A 16 -4.56 3.57 -6.95
N ILE A 17 -4.01 3.22 -5.78
CA ILE A 17 -3.33 1.95 -5.53
C ILE A 17 -4.15 1.15 -4.51
N ASP A 18 -4.46 -0.08 -4.86
CA ASP A 18 -5.09 -1.07 -3.99
C ASP A 18 -4.09 -2.20 -3.71
N VAL A 19 -3.85 -2.50 -2.43
CA VAL A 19 -2.91 -3.54 -2.00
C VAL A 19 -3.50 -4.36 -0.84
N ALA A 20 -2.89 -5.49 -0.54
CA ALA A 20 -3.20 -6.29 0.64
C ALA A 20 -1.96 -7.09 1.07
N PRO A 21 -1.86 -7.48 2.36
CA PRO A 21 -0.81 -8.39 2.86
C PRO A 21 -0.79 -9.74 2.14
N THR A 22 -1.93 -10.16 1.59
CA THR A 22 -2.08 -11.42 0.85
C THR A 22 -1.57 -11.33 -0.59
N TYR A 23 -1.24 -10.14 -1.10
CA TYR A 23 -0.76 -9.92 -2.48
C TYR A 23 0.75 -10.18 -2.60
N SER A 24 1.23 -11.28 -2.03
CA SER A 24 2.65 -11.68 -2.08
C SER A 24 3.57 -10.49 -1.74
N ASP A 25 4.53 -10.18 -2.61
CA ASP A 25 5.54 -9.14 -2.36
C ASP A 25 5.08 -7.73 -2.77
N ALA A 26 3.78 -7.50 -3.00
CA ALA A 26 3.30 -6.20 -3.48
C ALA A 26 3.66 -5.06 -2.53
N GLU A 27 3.45 -5.22 -1.22
CA GLU A 27 3.73 -4.18 -0.23
C GLU A 27 5.21 -3.78 -0.20
N THR A 28 6.10 -4.78 -0.20
CA THR A 28 7.55 -4.56 -0.12
C THR A 28 8.12 -4.01 -1.44
N ARG A 29 7.54 -4.36 -2.59
CA ARG A 29 7.92 -3.80 -3.89
C ARG A 29 7.42 -2.36 -4.08
N LEU A 30 6.24 -2.02 -3.55
CA LEU A 30 5.69 -0.66 -3.62
C LEU A 30 6.34 0.30 -2.62
N GLY A 31 6.83 -0.22 -1.49
CA GLY A 31 7.31 0.62 -0.39
C GLY A 31 8.37 1.67 -0.77
N PRO A 32 9.48 1.31 -1.41
CA PRO A 32 10.51 2.28 -1.84
C PRO A 32 9.99 3.37 -2.80
N TRP A 33 8.92 3.09 -3.53
CA TRP A 33 8.29 4.05 -4.44
C TRP A 33 7.37 5.01 -3.68
N LEU A 34 6.50 4.45 -2.84
CA LEU A 34 5.55 5.21 -2.02
C LEU A 34 6.28 6.14 -1.04
N GLU A 35 7.40 5.72 -0.46
CA GLU A 35 8.25 6.56 0.40
C GLU A 35 8.59 7.91 -0.25
N LYS A 36 8.70 7.97 -1.58
CA LYS A 36 9.04 9.20 -2.31
C LYS A 36 7.82 9.93 -2.87
N HIS A 37 6.71 9.24 -3.08
CA HIS A 37 5.58 9.70 -3.91
C HIS A 37 4.21 9.52 -3.25
N ARG A 38 4.19 9.32 -1.92
CA ARG A 38 2.98 8.98 -1.16
C ARG A 38 1.83 9.97 -1.37
N ASP A 39 2.14 11.24 -1.50
CA ASP A 39 1.20 12.36 -1.68
C ASP A 39 0.50 12.35 -3.05
N ARG A 40 1.00 11.57 -4.01
CA ARG A 40 0.45 11.49 -5.37
C ARG A 40 -0.64 10.43 -5.53
N PHE A 41 -0.83 9.57 -4.53
CA PHE A 41 -1.72 8.41 -4.63
C PHE A 41 -2.73 8.35 -3.48
N PHE A 42 -3.94 7.96 -3.81
CA PHE A 42 -4.90 7.35 -2.90
C PHE A 42 -4.50 5.89 -2.66
N LEU A 43 -4.17 5.55 -1.42
CA LEU A 43 -3.67 4.23 -1.03
C LEU A 43 -4.70 3.47 -0.19
N GLY A 44 -5.28 2.45 -0.81
CA GLY A 44 -6.15 1.47 -0.17
C GLY A 44 -5.38 0.22 0.28
N CYS A 45 -5.65 -0.25 1.50
CA CYS A 45 -5.17 -1.54 1.98
C CYS A 45 -6.32 -2.30 2.68
N LYS A 46 -6.18 -3.62 2.83
CA LYS A 46 -7.24 -4.49 3.38
C LYS A 46 -6.69 -5.55 4.30
N THR A 47 -7.54 -6.00 5.21
CA THR A 47 -7.30 -7.17 6.06
C THR A 47 -8.48 -8.14 6.02
N GLU A 48 -8.19 -9.44 6.01
CA GLU A 48 -9.20 -10.49 6.20
C GLU A 48 -9.45 -10.78 7.69
N LEU A 49 -8.64 -10.21 8.58
CA LEU A 49 -8.71 -10.46 10.01
C LEU A 49 -9.93 -9.74 10.61
N ARG A 50 -10.64 -10.46 11.49
CA ARG A 50 -11.84 -9.94 12.18
C ARG A 50 -11.57 -9.57 13.63
N GLY A 51 -10.47 -10.08 14.20
CA GLY A 51 -10.02 -9.74 15.54
C GLY A 51 -9.38 -8.36 15.57
N ARG A 52 -9.78 -7.50 16.52
CA ARG A 52 -9.27 -6.13 16.66
C ARG A 52 -7.74 -6.08 16.78
N GLU A 53 -7.17 -6.93 17.63
CA GLU A 53 -5.74 -6.94 17.91
C GLU A 53 -4.93 -7.42 16.69
N GLU A 54 -5.31 -8.54 16.11
CA GLU A 54 -4.64 -9.11 14.93
C GLU A 54 -4.75 -8.17 13.71
N ALA A 55 -5.93 -7.59 13.47
CA ALA A 55 -6.12 -6.61 12.40
C ALA A 55 -5.27 -5.35 12.61
N SER A 56 -5.16 -4.85 13.85
CA SER A 56 -4.31 -3.71 14.17
C SER A 56 -2.83 -4.01 13.99
N GLN A 57 -2.38 -5.22 14.35
CA GLN A 57 -0.99 -5.65 14.14
C GLN A 57 -0.67 -5.77 12.64
N GLN A 58 -1.57 -6.36 11.86
CA GLN A 58 -1.37 -6.48 10.42
C GLN A 58 -1.38 -5.11 9.73
N LEU A 59 -2.27 -4.19 10.11
CA LEU A 59 -2.27 -2.81 9.62
C LEU A 59 -0.90 -2.17 9.82
N GLN A 60 -0.32 -2.30 11.02
CA GLN A 60 0.98 -1.71 11.33
C GLN A 60 2.10 -2.32 10.49
N GLN A 61 2.08 -3.64 10.29
CA GLN A 61 3.05 -4.33 9.42
C GLN A 61 2.94 -3.85 7.96
N SER A 62 1.73 -3.64 7.46
CA SER A 62 1.52 -3.09 6.12
C SER A 62 2.09 -1.68 5.98
N LEU A 63 1.84 -0.80 6.96
CA LEU A 63 2.42 0.56 6.98
C LEU A 63 3.95 0.51 6.94
N GLU A 64 4.57 -0.36 7.75
CA GLU A 64 6.03 -0.55 7.78
C GLU A 64 6.58 -1.05 6.44
N ARG A 65 5.95 -2.06 5.83
CA ARG A 65 6.39 -2.62 4.53
C ARG A 65 6.26 -1.61 3.39
N LEU A 66 5.14 -0.88 3.39
CA LEU A 66 4.85 0.17 2.40
C LEU A 66 5.62 1.46 2.67
N ARG A 67 6.26 1.60 3.84
CA ARG A 67 7.02 2.80 4.26
C ARG A 67 6.17 4.07 4.20
N VAL A 68 4.97 3.99 4.76
CA VAL A 68 4.01 5.10 4.81
C VAL A 68 3.43 5.24 6.22
N ASP A 69 3.03 6.44 6.58
CA ASP A 69 2.47 6.71 7.92
C ASP A 69 0.97 6.44 8.01
N SER A 70 0.26 6.40 6.87
CA SER A 70 -1.19 6.23 6.84
C SER A 70 -1.72 5.69 5.51
N PHE A 71 -2.92 5.09 5.58
CA PHE A 71 -3.75 4.73 4.45
C PHE A 71 -4.86 5.76 4.24
N ASP A 72 -5.25 5.99 2.99
CA ASP A 72 -6.45 6.77 2.68
C ASP A 72 -7.72 5.96 2.92
N LEU A 73 -7.61 4.63 2.77
CA LEU A 73 -8.67 3.68 3.07
C LEU A 73 -8.09 2.37 3.61
N PHE A 74 -8.62 1.89 4.74
CA PHE A 74 -8.34 0.56 5.25
C PHE A 74 -9.64 -0.26 5.35
N GLN A 75 -9.69 -1.42 4.69
CA GLN A 75 -10.90 -2.20 4.45
C GLN A 75 -10.89 -3.55 5.17
N LEU A 76 -12.09 -4.07 5.47
CA LEU A 76 -12.35 -5.39 6.07
C LEU A 76 -12.88 -6.39 5.02
#